data_AF-A0A379CTP4-F1
#
_entry.id   AF-A0A379CTP4-F1
#
_cell.length_a   1.000
_cell.length_b   1.000
_cell.length_c   1.000
_cell.angle_alpha   90.00
_cell.angle_beta   90.00
_cell.angle_gamma   90.00
#
_symmetry.space_group_name_H-M   'P 1'
#
loop_
_entity.id
_entity.type
_entity.pdbx_description
1 polymer ?
#
loop_
_entity_poly.entity_id
_entity_poly.type
_entity_poly.pdbx_seq_one_letter_code
_entity_poly.pdbx_strand_id
1 'polypeptide(L)' 'MIVNPKFAKGYLEEAKQLGIKNIFFQPGSFDKSLEKILEDNNFNVVNDCVYRRLNE' A
#
# COMPACT_ATOMS: atom_id res chain seq x y z
N MET A 1 1.32 -7.83 5.38
CA MET A 1 2.24 -8.62 4.52
C MET A 1 2.90 -7.67 3.55
N ILE A 2 4.22 -7.77 3.33
CA ILE A 2 4.93 -6.98 2.33
C ILE A 2 4.97 -7.80 1.05
N VAL A 3 4.50 -7.22 -0.06
CA VAL A 3 4.34 -7.94 -1.33
C VAL A 3 5.07 -7.21 -2.45
N ASN A 4 5.43 -7.93 -3.52
CA ASN A 4 5.94 -7.31 -4.72
C ASN A 4 4.84 -6.44 -5.38
N PRO A 5 5.17 -5.25 -5.94
CA PRO A 5 4.19 -4.35 -6.55
C PRO A 5 3.29 -5.03 -7.59
N LYS A 6 3.82 -6.00 -8.34
CA LYS A 6 3.08 -6.78 -9.36
C LYS A 6 1.82 -7.46 -8.80
N PHE A 7 1.82 -7.82 -7.51
CA PHE A 7 0.69 -8.46 -6.85
C PHE A 7 -0.16 -7.49 -6.03
N ALA A 8 0.29 -6.24 -5.84
CA ALA A 8 -0.34 -5.28 -4.93
C ALA A 8 -1.80 -4.98 -5.30
N LYS A 9 -2.14 -4.95 -6.60
CA LYS A 9 -3.52 -4.67 -7.06
C LYS A 9 -4.55 -5.61 -6.43
N GLY A 10 -4.28 -6.92 -6.38
CA GLY A 10 -5.22 -7.89 -5.80
C GLY A 10 -5.46 -7.64 -4.31
N TYR A 11 -4.38 -7.35 -3.57
CA TYR A 11 -4.46 -7.04 -2.14
C TYR A 11 -5.13 -5.68 -1.85
N LEU A 12 -4.99 -4.69 -2.74
CA LEU A 12 -5.70 -3.42 -2.60
C LEU A 12 -7.22 -3.57 -2.80
N GLU A 13 -7.65 -4.41 -3.75
CA GLU A 13 -9.08 -4.72 -3.90
C GLU A 13 -9.63 -5.47 -2.69
N GLU A 14 -8.88 -6.43 -2.14
CA GLU A 14 -9.26 -7.11 -0.90
C GLU A 14 -9.35 -6.12 0.28
N ALA A 15 -8.35 -5.24 0.42
CA ALA A 15 -8.34 -4.21 1.45
C ALA A 15 -9.57 -3.30 1.36
N LYS A 16 -9.97 -2.91 0.14
CA LYS A 16 -11.20 -2.16 -0.11
C LYS A 16 -12.44 -2.94 0.36
N GLN A 17 -12.56 -4.21 -0.02
CA GLN A 17 -13.70 -5.06 0.38
C GLN A 17 -13.81 -5.21 1.91
N LEU A 18 -12.68 -5.23 2.60
CA LEU A 18 -12.60 -5.29 4.06
C LEU A 18 -12.79 -3.92 4.74
N GLY A 19 -12.97 -2.84 3.97
CA GLY A 19 -13.13 -1.47 4.50
C GLY A 19 -11.84 -0.89 5.11
N ILE A 20 -10.68 -1.47 4.79
CA ILE A 20 -9.37 -0.95 5.21
C ILE A 20 -9.12 0.35 4.45
N LYS A 21 -8.63 1.38 5.15
CA LYS A 21 -8.33 2.70 4.56
C LYS A 21 -6.85 3.04 4.55
N ASN A 22 -6.05 2.43 5.42
CA ASN A 22 -4.64 2.76 5.59
C ASN A 22 -3.77 1.69 4.93
N ILE A 23 -2.93 2.10 4.00
CA ILE A 23 -2.01 1.23 3.27
C ILE A 23 -0.58 1.69 3.55
N PHE A 24 0.29 0.73 3.89
CA PHE A 24 1.69 0.98 4.12
C PHE A 24 2.53 0.24 3.08
N PHE A 25 3.32 0.98 2.31
CA PHE A 25 4.29 0.43 1.38
C PHE A 25 5.69 0.50 1.99
N GLN A 26 6.39 -0.63 1.96
CA GLN A 26 7.84 -0.67 2.15
C GLN A 26 8.58 -0.13 0.92
N PRO A 27 9.83 0.32 1.08
CA PRO A 27 10.70 0.62 -0.05
C PRO A 27 10.75 -0.56 -1.02
N GLY A 28 10.49 -0.30 -2.30
CA GLY A 28 10.46 -1.34 -3.35
C GLY A 28 9.15 -2.13 -3.46
N SER A 29 8.15 -1.90 -2.60
CA SER A 29 6.82 -2.53 -2.69
C SER A 29 5.75 -1.64 -3.36
N PHE A 30 6.14 -0.46 -3.81
CA PHE A 30 5.30 0.49 -4.53
C PHE A 30 5.83 0.75 -5.94
N ASP A 31 4.91 0.92 -6.90
CA ASP A 31 5.21 1.44 -8.23
C ASP A 31 4.08 2.39 -8.71
N LYS A 32 4.36 3.18 -9.75
CA LYS A 32 3.42 4.18 -10.28
C LYS A 32 2.13 3.61 -10.86
N SER A 33 2.09 2.33 -11.23
CA SER A 33 0.86 1.71 -11.75
C SER A 33 -0.23 1.59 -10.68
N LEU A 34 0.14 1.72 -9.40
CA LEU A 34 -0.75 1.67 -8.26
C LEU A 34 -1.38 3.02 -7.91
N GLU A 35 -0.86 4.16 -8.42
CA GLU A 35 -1.35 5.50 -8.06
C GLU A 35 -2.85 5.64 -8.30
N LYS A 36 -3.32 5.24 -9.49
CA LYS A 36 -4.73 5.36 -9.86
C LYS A 36 -5.67 4.56 -8.95
N ILE A 37 -5.33 3.31 -8.63
CA ILE A 37 -6.16 2.49 -7.73
C ILE A 37 -6.12 3.04 -6.30
N LEU A 38 -5.05 3.71 -5.88
CA LEU A 38 -4.96 4.32 -4.57
C LEU A 38 -5.84 5.57 -4.45
N GLU A 39 -5.83 6.41 -5.48
CA GLU A 39 -6.67 7.60 -5.62
C GLU A 39 -8.15 7.24 -5.74
N ASP A 40 -8.51 6.36 -6.68
CA ASP A 40 -9.91 5.95 -6.94
C ASP A 40 -10.60 5.35 -5.69
N ASN A 41 -9.81 4.78 -4.79
CA ASN A 41 -10.32 4.15 -3.56
C ASN A 41 -10.10 4.98 -2.29
N ASN A 42 -9.56 6.20 -2.41
CA ASN A 42 -9.36 7.11 -1.28
C ASN A 42 -8.54 6.48 -0.13
N PHE A 43 -7.51 5.69 -0.46
CA PHE A 43 -6.62 5.10 0.55
C PHE A 43 -5.69 6.16 1.15
N ASN A 44 -5.46 6.08 2.45
CA ASN A 44 -4.40 6.80 3.16
C ASN A 44 -3.10 6.02 3.02
N VAL A 45 -2.15 6.57 2.27
CA VAL A 45 -0.93 5.84 1.90
C VAL A 45 0.28 6.38 2.64
N VAL A 46 1.07 5.47 3.23
CA VAL A 46 2.41 5.75 3.76
C VAL A 46 3.41 4.92 2.97
N ASN A 47 4.48 5.54 2.48
CA ASN A 47 5.58 4.84 1.82
C ASN A 47 6.87 5.08 2.60
N ASP A 48 7.32 4.09 3.36
CA ASP A 48 8.44 4.22 4.29
C ASP A 48 8.97 2.84 4.72
N CYS A 49 10.14 2.80 5.35
CA CYS A 49 10.66 1.59 5.98
C CYS A 49 10.07 1.42 7.39
N VAL A 50 9.36 0.31 7.63
CA VAL A 50 8.77 0.03 8.96
C VAL A 50 9.82 0.03 10.08
N TYR A 51 11.00 -0.53 9.85
CA TYR A 51 12.04 -0.61 10.87
C TYR A 51 12.62 0.76 11.23
N ARG A 52 12.71 1.66 10.24
CA ARG A 52 13.14 3.04 10.46
C ARG A 52 12.12 3.77 11.32
N ARG A 53 10.85 3.70 10.93
CA ARG A 53 9.74 4.42 11.58
C ARG A 53 9.41 3.92 12.99
N LEU A 54 9.63 2.65 13.28
CA LEU A 54 9.44 2.10 14.64
C LEU A 54 10.56 2.47 15.61
N ASN A 55 11.71 2.93 15.10
CA ASN A 55 12.88 3.33 15.88
C ASN A 55 13.06 4.87 15.92
N GLU A 56 12.05 5.64 15.49
CA GLU A 56 11.95 7.10 15.65
C GLU A 56 11.43 7.46 17.04
#